data_AF-A0A2D6F340-F1
#
_entry.id   AF-A0A2D6F340-F1
#
_cell.length_a   1.000
_cell.length_b   1.000
_cell.length_c   1.000
_cell.angle_alpha   90.00
_cell.angle_beta   90.00
_cell.angle_gamma   90.00
#
_symmetry.space_group_name_H-M   'P 1'
#
loop_
_entity.id
_entity.type
_entity.pdbx_description
1 polymer ?
#
loop_
_entity_poly.entity_id
_entity_poly.type
_entity_poly.pdbx_seq_one_letter_code
_entity_poly.pdbx_strand_id
1 'polypeptide(L)'
;MDIKEIIRTLNSLHGIANVHVLTIKQKLYIKAHEQQENTGVHTCVQQPTTLVCTHDETFREPAGLIVKKDGPKTIFPPVPFPEIPNSISSSPSNHIHNYLVKTFKLILKNKEATLLIGISSR
;
A
#
# COMPACT_ATOMS: atom_id res chain seq x y z
N MET A 1 15.02 -2.20 -11.00
CA MET A 1 15.24 -2.01 -9.55
C MET A 1 15.00 -3.36 -8.91
N ASP A 2 15.99 -3.89 -8.22
CA ASP A 2 15.78 -5.13 -7.46
C ASP A 2 15.02 -4.83 -6.15
N ILE A 3 14.56 -5.89 -5.47
CA ILE A 3 13.76 -5.73 -4.25
C ILE A 3 14.54 -5.09 -3.09
N LYS A 4 15.86 -5.31 -3.02
CA LYS A 4 16.70 -4.73 -1.97
C LYS A 4 16.85 -3.23 -2.18
N GLU A 5 17.02 -2.80 -3.42
CA GLU A 5 17.09 -1.40 -3.83
C GLU A 5 15.76 -0.68 -3.60
N ILE A 6 14.63 -1.34 -3.87
CA ILE A 6 13.28 -0.83 -3.54
C ILE A 6 13.16 -0.61 -2.03
N ILE A 7 13.48 -1.61 -1.21
CA ILE A 7 13.39 -1.50 0.26
C ILE A 7 14.29 -0.40 0.79
N ARG A 8 15.53 -0.29 0.26
CA ARG A 8 16.46 0.78 0.62
C ARG A 8 15.92 2.17 0.28
N THR A 9 15.29 2.31 -0.88
CA THR A 9 14.66 3.56 -1.32
C THR A 9 13.55 3.94 -0.35
N LEU A 10 12.62 3.02 -0.07
CA LEU A 10 11.51 3.27 0.85
C LEU A 10 11.97 3.63 2.26
N ASN A 11 12.98 2.94 2.80
CA ASN A 11 13.55 3.24 4.11
C ASN A 11 14.28 4.59 4.18
N SER A 12 14.60 5.21 3.03
CA SER A 12 15.22 6.54 2.98
C SER A 12 14.21 7.68 2.84
N LEU A 13 12.92 7.36 2.63
CA LEU A 13 11.87 8.36 2.49
C LEU A 13 11.43 8.88 3.86
N HIS A 14 11.31 10.20 3.98
CA HIS A 14 10.73 10.82 5.17
C HIS A 14 9.27 10.37 5.31
N GLY A 15 8.90 9.90 6.51
CA GLY A 15 7.53 9.55 6.83
C GLY A 15 7.13 8.17 6.35
N ILE A 16 8.06 7.32 5.89
CA ILE A 16 7.85 5.91 5.59
C ILE A 16 8.65 5.04 6.57
N ALA A 17 8.03 3.96 7.07
CA ALA A 17 8.67 2.98 7.93
C ALA A 17 8.14 1.56 7.67
N ASN A 18 8.69 0.57 8.41
CA ASN A 18 8.13 -0.77 8.51
C ASN A 18 7.89 -1.49 7.16
N VAL A 19 8.90 -1.47 6.29
CA VAL A 19 8.80 -2.01 4.93
C VAL A 19 8.91 -3.54 4.94
N HIS A 20 7.88 -4.24 4.46
CA HIS A 20 7.85 -5.70 4.33
C HIS A 20 7.28 -6.14 2.98
N VAL A 21 7.82 -7.23 2.43
CA VAL A 21 7.27 -7.86 1.21
C VAL A 21 6.12 -8.78 1.58
N LEU A 22 4.99 -8.66 0.87
CA LEU A 22 3.86 -9.56 1.06
C LEU A 22 4.08 -10.91 0.38
N THR A 23 3.81 -11.96 1.14
CA THR A 23 3.70 -13.33 0.63
C THR A 23 2.42 -13.53 -0.19
N ILE A 24 2.39 -14.57 -1.02
CA ILE A 24 1.19 -14.94 -1.79
C ILE A 24 -0.01 -15.19 -0.85
N LYS A 25 0.20 -15.86 0.29
CA LYS A 25 -0.86 -16.13 1.27
C LYS A 25 -1.47 -14.83 1.83
N GLN A 26 -0.65 -13.84 2.13
CA GLN A 26 -1.11 -12.53 2.60
C GLN A 26 -1.87 -11.77 1.50
N LYS A 27 -1.37 -11.79 0.26
CA LYS A 27 -2.06 -11.17 -0.89
C LYS A 27 -3.44 -11.76 -1.13
N LEU A 28 -3.56 -13.10 -1.03
CA LEU A 28 -4.85 -13.80 -1.14
C LEU A 28 -5.81 -13.43 0.00
N TYR A 29 -5.30 -13.32 1.23
CA TYR A 29 -6.12 -12.88 2.37
C TYR A 29 -6.66 -11.47 2.14
N ILE A 30 -5.79 -10.52 1.77
CA ILE A 30 -6.17 -9.13 1.52
C ILE A 30 -7.22 -9.05 0.41
N LYS A 31 -6.99 -9.73 -0.72
CA LYS A 31 -7.93 -9.76 -1.84
C LYS A 31 -9.33 -10.26 -1.43
N ALA A 32 -9.40 -11.21 -0.50
CA ALA A 32 -10.68 -11.80 -0.07
C ALA A 32 -11.41 -10.98 1.01
N HIS A 33 -10.71 -10.13 1.77
CA HIS A 33 -11.26 -9.44 2.94
C HIS A 33 -11.27 -7.91 2.81
N GLU A 34 -10.71 -7.36 1.73
CA GLU A 34 -10.77 -5.93 1.45
C GLU A 34 -12.14 -5.53 0.87
N GLN A 35 -12.54 -4.28 1.14
CA GLN A 35 -13.75 -3.66 0.59
C GLN A 35 -13.72 -3.67 -0.94
N GLN A 36 -14.86 -3.97 -1.57
CA GLN A 36 -14.95 -4.09 -3.02
C GLN A 36 -14.67 -2.76 -3.73
N GLU A 37 -15.03 -1.65 -3.09
CA GLU A 37 -14.83 -0.28 -3.56
C GLU A 37 -13.36 0.16 -3.55
N ASN A 38 -12.51 -0.52 -2.78
CA ASN A 38 -11.08 -0.22 -2.69
C ASN A 38 -10.30 -0.89 -3.82
N THR A 39 -10.65 -0.48 -5.05
CA THR A 39 -10.03 -0.98 -6.28
C THR A 39 -8.51 -0.83 -6.25
N GLY A 40 -7.98 0.21 -5.59
CA GLY A 40 -6.54 0.44 -5.47
C GLY A 40 -5.80 -0.66 -4.73
N VAL A 41 -6.34 -1.15 -3.60
CA VAL A 41 -5.75 -2.28 -2.88
C VAL A 41 -5.81 -3.55 -3.71
N HIS A 42 -6.95 -3.83 -4.34
CA HIS A 42 -7.12 -4.99 -5.20
C HIS A 42 -6.10 -4.99 -6.34
N THR A 43 -5.86 -3.84 -6.97
CA THR A 43 -4.83 -3.70 -8.01
C THR A 43 -3.42 -3.87 -7.42
N CYS A 44 -3.12 -3.31 -6.25
CA CYS A 44 -1.80 -3.44 -5.61
C CYS A 44 -1.43 -4.90 -5.32
N VAL A 45 -2.36 -5.70 -4.79
CA VAL A 45 -2.09 -7.12 -4.45
C VAL A 45 -2.12 -8.04 -5.66
N GLN A 46 -2.56 -7.57 -6.82
CA GLN A 46 -2.45 -8.32 -8.08
C GLN A 46 -1.07 -8.16 -8.74
N GLN A 47 -0.31 -7.13 -8.37
CA GLN A 47 1.03 -6.92 -8.92
C GLN A 47 1.98 -8.07 -8.54
N PRO A 48 2.98 -8.41 -9.36
CA PRO A 48 3.93 -9.48 -9.06
C PRO A 48 4.58 -9.31 -7.67
N THR A 49 5.06 -8.10 -7.37
CA THR A 49 5.59 -7.74 -6.05
C THR A 49 4.68 -6.73 -5.37
N THR A 50 4.36 -6.97 -4.11
CA THR A 50 3.61 -6.02 -3.28
C THR A 50 4.34 -5.86 -1.97
N LEU A 51 4.59 -4.61 -1.56
CA LEU A 51 5.11 -4.29 -0.24
C LEU A 51 4.01 -3.68 0.63
N VAL A 52 4.12 -3.87 1.93
CA VAL A 52 3.46 -3.06 2.94
C VAL A 52 4.51 -2.18 3.61
N CYS A 53 4.14 -0.94 3.91
CA CYS A 53 4.89 -0.03 4.76
C CYS A 53 3.91 0.71 5.67
N THR A 54 4.42 1.45 6.65
CA THR A 54 3.65 2.46 7.37
C THR A 54 4.05 3.84 6.91
N HIS A 55 3.12 4.79 6.95
CA HIS A 55 3.38 6.19 6.70
C HIS A 55 2.71 7.08 7.74
N ASP A 56 3.29 8.25 8.00
CA ASP A 56 2.72 9.28 8.88
C ASP A 56 2.33 10.54 8.08
N GLU A 57 1.96 11.60 8.81
CA GLU A 57 1.56 12.90 8.25
C GLU A 57 2.71 13.71 7.62
N THR A 58 3.96 13.27 7.77
CA THR A 58 5.13 13.91 7.15
C THR A 58 5.45 13.34 5.77
N PHE A 59 4.83 12.21 5.40
CA PHE A 59 4.96 11.68 4.05
C PHE A 59 4.25 12.60 3.06
N ARG A 60 4.77 12.67 1.82
CA ARG A 60 4.23 13.56 0.79
C ARG A 60 2.76 13.27 0.48
N GLU A 61 2.09 14.30 -0.05
CA GLU A 61 0.73 14.16 -0.56
C GLU A 61 0.63 13.12 -1.71
N PRO A 62 -0.52 12.46 -1.88
CA PRO A 62 -0.75 11.51 -2.96
C PRO A 62 -0.57 12.14 -4.35
N ALA A 63 0.07 11.42 -5.28
CA ALA A 63 0.30 11.89 -6.66
C ALA A 63 -0.95 11.77 -7.57
N GLY A 64 -2.14 11.63 -6.99
CA GLY A 64 -3.38 11.41 -7.70
C GLY A 64 -4.59 11.36 -6.76
N LEU A 65 -5.78 11.19 -7.32
CA LEU A 65 -7.02 11.14 -6.55
C LEU A 65 -7.08 9.88 -5.68
N ILE A 66 -7.20 10.05 -4.36
CA ILE A 66 -7.40 8.94 -3.40
C ILE A 66 -8.86 8.50 -3.26
N VAL A 67 -9.79 9.35 -3.68
CA VAL A 67 -11.23 9.09 -3.70
C VAL A 67 -11.79 9.60 -5.01
N LYS A 68 -12.59 8.77 -5.69
CA LYS A 68 -13.29 9.15 -6.92
C LYS A 68 -14.76 8.78 -6.81
N LYS A 69 -15.63 9.66 -7.30
CA LYS A 69 -17.05 9.32 -7.49
C LYS A 69 -17.25 8.73 -8.89
N ASP A 70 -17.93 7.59 -8.94
CA ASP A 70 -18.36 6.91 -10.16
C ASP A 70 -19.88 6.75 -10.11
N GLY A 71 -20.58 7.79 -10.58
CA GLY A 71 -22.03 7.93 -10.39
C GLY A 71 -22.41 7.96 -8.90
N PRO A 72 -23.31 7.08 -8.41
CA PRO A 72 -23.68 7.01 -7.01
C PRO A 72 -22.62 6.31 -6.12
N LYS A 73 -21.59 5.71 -6.72
CA LYS A 73 -20.58 4.93 -5.99
C LYS A 73 -19.36 5.78 -5.66
N THR A 74 -18.80 5.54 -4.48
CA THR A 74 -17.49 6.05 -4.08
C THR A 74 -16.48 4.93 -4.26
N ILE A 75 -15.41 5.17 -5.00
CA ILE A 75 -14.32 4.22 -5.20
C ILE A 75 -13.01 4.81 -4.68
N PHE A 76 -12.10 3.93 -4.25
CA PHE A 76 -10.75 4.28 -3.85
C PHE A 76 -9.81 3.68 -4.92
N PRO A 77 -9.35 4.50 -5.89
CA PRO A 77 -8.53 4.03 -6.99
C PRO A 77 -7.06 3.86 -6.56
N PRO A 78 -6.26 3.09 -7.32
CA PRO A 78 -4.82 3.08 -7.12
C PRO A 78 -4.22 4.45 -7.46
N VAL A 79 -3.21 4.87 -6.68
CA VAL A 79 -2.49 6.12 -6.90
C VAL A 79 -1.06 5.81 -7.33
N PRO A 80 -0.50 6.49 -8.35
CA PRO A 80 0.92 6.34 -8.70
C PRO A 80 1.82 6.57 -7.48
N PHE A 81 2.92 5.81 -7.39
CA PHE A 81 3.91 5.98 -6.33
C PHE A 81 5.27 6.37 -6.96
N PRO A 82 5.51 7.67 -7.20
CA PRO A 82 6.61 8.15 -8.06
C PRO A 82 8.02 7.77 -7.62
N GLU A 83 8.22 7.49 -6.32
CA GLU A 83 9.52 7.10 -5.78
C GLU A 83 9.99 5.74 -6.29
N ILE A 84 9.06 4.88 -6.72
CA ILE A 84 9.36 3.56 -7.24
C ILE A 84 8.80 3.47 -8.67
N PRO A 85 9.64 3.30 -9.70
CA PRO A 85 9.18 3.20 -11.08
C PRO A 85 8.17 2.06 -11.28
N ASN A 86 7.15 2.30 -12.12
CA ASN A 86 6.11 1.33 -12.46
C ASN A 86 5.41 0.77 -11.21
N SER A 87 5.09 1.65 -10.26
CA SER A 87 4.41 1.27 -9.04
C SER A 87 3.18 2.12 -8.75
N ILE A 88 2.26 1.49 -8.06
CA ILE A 88 1.01 2.07 -7.57
C ILE A 88 0.92 1.82 -6.07
N SER A 89 0.15 2.64 -5.40
CA SER A 89 -0.11 2.55 -3.97
C SER A 89 -1.57 2.72 -3.64
N SER A 90 -1.97 2.16 -2.51
CA SER A 90 -3.32 2.35 -1.96
C SER A 90 -3.32 2.09 -0.46
N SER A 91 -4.11 2.87 0.27
CA SER A 91 -4.36 2.63 1.69
C SER A 91 -5.41 1.52 1.84
N PRO A 92 -5.17 0.51 2.68
CA PRO A 92 -6.13 -0.53 2.98
C PRO A 92 -7.26 -0.06 3.89
N SER A 93 -8.35 -0.81 3.96
CA SER A 93 -9.38 -0.59 4.99
C SER A 93 -8.82 -0.86 6.39
N ASN A 94 -9.53 -0.38 7.42
CA ASN A 94 -9.17 -0.61 8.82
C ASN A 94 -9.04 -2.11 9.16
N HIS A 95 -9.85 -2.97 8.53
CA HIS A 95 -9.77 -4.41 8.75
C HIS A 95 -8.43 -4.97 8.26
N ILE A 96 -8.03 -4.63 7.03
CA ILE A 96 -6.76 -5.06 6.44
C ILE A 96 -5.56 -4.39 7.13
N HIS A 97 -5.67 -3.12 7.50
CA HIS A 97 -4.69 -2.41 8.32
C HIS A 97 -4.37 -3.19 9.59
N ASN A 98 -5.39 -3.51 10.40
CA ASN A 98 -5.23 -4.25 11.65
C ASN A 98 -4.64 -5.65 11.43
N TYR A 99 -5.04 -6.32 10.35
CA TYR A 99 -4.45 -7.60 9.95
C TYR A 99 -2.95 -7.48 9.69
N LEU A 100 -2.52 -6.46 8.92
CA LEU A 100 -1.11 -6.23 8.58
C LEU A 100 -0.28 -5.88 9.83
N VAL A 101 -0.79 -4.98 10.68
CA VAL A 101 -0.16 -4.60 11.95
C VAL A 101 0.12 -5.82 12.81
N LYS A 102 -0.89 -6.68 13.00
CA LYS A 102 -0.74 -7.92 13.78
C LYS A 102 0.23 -8.90 13.12
N THR A 103 0.12 -9.07 11.80
CA THR A 103 0.89 -10.05 11.02
C THR A 103 2.38 -9.75 11.03
N PHE A 104 2.75 -8.48 10.88
CA PHE A 104 4.15 -8.04 10.85
C PHE A 104 4.65 -7.49 12.18
N LYS A 105 3.80 -7.51 13.24
CA LYS A 105 4.10 -6.93 14.55
C LYS A 105 4.58 -5.48 14.43
N LEU A 106 3.89 -4.70 13.59
CA LEU A 106 4.25 -3.32 13.30
C LEU A 106 4.10 -2.47 14.55
N ILE A 107 5.15 -1.74 14.90
CA ILE A 107 5.11 -0.75 15.97
C ILE A 107 4.69 0.57 15.33
N LEU A 108 3.41 0.89 15.43
CA LEU A 108 2.88 2.15 14.93
C LEU A 108 3.23 3.28 15.89
N LYS A 109 3.78 4.37 15.36
CA LYS A 109 3.85 5.65 16.08
C LYS A 109 2.53 6.42 15.90
N ASN A 110 2.34 7.48 16.67
CA ASN A 110 1.12 8.30 16.60
C ASN A 110 0.83 8.74 15.16
N LYS A 111 -0.40 8.45 14.70
CA LYS A 111 -0.92 8.75 13.36
C LYS A 111 -0.30 7.95 12.19
N GLU A 112 0.45 6.89 12.45
CA GLU A 112 0.89 6.01 11.36
C GLU A 112 -0.25 5.15 10.82
N ALA A 113 -0.34 5.04 9.50
CA ALA A 113 -1.24 4.14 8.80
C ALA A 113 -0.46 3.25 7.84
N THR A 114 -1.00 2.07 7.51
CA THR A 114 -0.37 1.17 6.54
C THR A 114 -0.64 1.63 5.12
N LEU A 115 0.34 1.46 4.22
CA LEU A 115 0.22 1.68 2.79
C LEU A 115 0.71 0.44 2.04
N LEU A 116 -0.05 0.01 1.03
CA LEU A 116 0.38 -1.03 0.10
C LEU A 116 1.01 -0.39 -1.13
N ILE A 117 2.11 -0.97 -1.62
CA ILE A 117 2.79 -0.56 -2.84
C ILE A 117 2.89 -1.77 -3.76
N GLY A 118 2.14 -1.77 -4.86
CA GLY A 118 2.20 -2.78 -5.90
C GLY A 118 3.17 -2.37 -7.01
N ILE A 119 4.09 -3.28 -7.39
CA ILE A 119 5.14 -3.03 -8.38
C ILE A 119 4.95 -4.02 -9.53
N SER A 120 4.66 -3.51 -10.72
CA SER A 120 4.54 -4.33 -11.92
C SER A 120 5.91 -4.86 -12.35
N SER A 121 5.95 -6.09 -12.88
CA SER A 121 7.13 -6.55 -13.61
C SER A 121 7.39 -5.62 -14.80
N ARG A 122 8.66 -5.32 -15.05
CA ARG A 122 9.08 -4.69 -16.31
C ARG A 122 8.83 -5.63 -17.48
#